data_AF-A0A4V2XF37-F1
#
_entry.id   AF-A0A4V2XF37-F1
#
_cell.length_a   1.000
_cell.length_b   1.000
_cell.length_c   1.000
_cell.angle_alpha   90.00
_cell.angle_beta   90.00
_cell.angle_gamma   90.00
#
_symmetry.space_group_name_H-M   'P 1'
#
loop_
_entity.id
_entity.type
_entity.pdbx_description
1 polymer ?
#
loop_
_entity_poly.entity_id
_entity_poly.type
_entity_poly.pdbx_seq_one_letter_code
_entity_poly.pdbx_strand_id
1 'polypeptide(L)'
;MAARRSRRPGDRGAVALEFAGSVPIAFFVIFLSFQAYISFTTVSRVENIARTGAREASQRYDPRLCVEYARNVRPAWLNDYRIEGGATTVDGEDAVYCRVEAKLPVLFKGVPLDYTVKRTVTMPLG
;
A
#
# COMPACT_ATOMS: atom_id res chain seq x y z
N MET A 1 30.35 62.75 -28.22
CA MET A 1 29.30 61.71 -28.26
C MET A 1 29.56 60.71 -27.14
N ALA A 2 28.72 60.69 -26.11
CA ALA A 2 28.88 59.79 -24.96
C ALA A 2 28.29 58.41 -25.28
N ALA A 3 29.12 57.37 -25.28
CA ALA A 3 28.69 56.00 -25.52
C ALA A 3 27.89 55.49 -24.29
N ARG A 4 26.59 55.27 -24.49
CA ARG A 4 25.70 54.70 -23.47
C ARG A 4 26.03 53.20 -23.34
N ARG A 5 26.81 52.83 -22.32
CA ARG A 5 27.18 51.45 -22.03
C ARG A 5 25.91 50.67 -21.63
N SER A 6 25.38 49.89 -22.57
CA SER A 6 24.29 48.94 -22.34
C SER A 6 24.74 47.96 -21.25
N ARG A 7 24.17 48.09 -20.04
CA ARG A 7 24.32 47.07 -18.99
C ARG A 7 23.58 45.82 -19.45
N ARG A 8 24.33 44.74 -19.74
CA ARG A 8 23.75 43.41 -19.97
C ARG A 8 22.90 43.04 -18.73
N PRO A 9 21.65 42.62 -18.89
CA PRO A 9 20.86 42.07 -17.79
C PRO A 9 21.65 40.88 -17.23
N GLY A 10 22.02 40.93 -15.96
CA GLY A 10 22.84 39.89 -15.35
C GLY A 10 22.13 38.54 -15.31
N ASP A 11 22.90 37.46 -15.45
CA ASP A 11 22.54 36.03 -15.43
C ASP A 11 21.84 35.52 -14.15
N ARG A 12 21.23 36.41 -13.36
CA ARG A 12 20.60 36.11 -12.07
C ARG A 12 19.41 35.12 -12.17
N GLY A 13 18.92 34.84 -13.38
CA GLY A 13 17.87 33.85 -13.63
C GLY A 13 18.33 32.53 -14.25
N ALA A 14 19.57 32.46 -14.77
CA ALA A 14 20.08 31.25 -15.43
C ALA A 14 20.22 30.10 -14.42
N VAL A 15 20.81 30.38 -13.26
CA VAL A 15 20.95 29.42 -12.16
C VAL A 15 19.59 28.93 -11.67
N ALA A 16 18.61 29.82 -11.52
CA ALA A 16 17.25 29.45 -11.09
C ALA A 16 16.55 28.52 -12.09
N LEU A 17 16.76 28.72 -13.40
CA LEU A 17 16.22 27.86 -14.46
C LEU A 17 16.90 26.49 -14.50
N GLU A 18 18.22 26.43 -14.29
CA GLU A 18 18.96 25.17 -14.18
C GLU A 18 18.45 24.32 -13.01
N PHE A 19 18.24 24.94 -11.83
CA PHE A 19 17.63 24.25 -10.70
C PHE A 19 16.17 23.86 -10.96
N ALA A 20 15.38 24.71 -11.60
CA ALA A 20 13.98 24.41 -11.93
C ALA A 20 13.85 23.17 -12.84
N GLY A 21 14.84 22.93 -13.72
CA GLY A 21 14.90 21.71 -14.53
C GLY A 21 15.08 20.43 -13.72
N SER A 22 15.71 20.50 -12.55
CA SER A 22 15.93 19.32 -11.68
C SER A 22 14.70 18.96 -10.81
N VAL A 23 13.84 19.94 -10.53
CA VAL A 23 12.63 19.77 -9.71
C VAL A 23 11.71 18.63 -10.18
N PRO A 24 11.32 18.52 -11.47
CA PRO A 24 10.45 17.43 -11.91
C PRO A 24 11.09 16.05 -11.76
N ILE A 25 12.43 15.94 -11.92
CA ILE A 25 13.16 14.69 -11.72
C ILE A 25 13.15 14.31 -10.24
N ALA A 26 13.38 15.27 -9.34
CA ALA A 26 13.30 15.04 -7.90
C ALA A 26 11.92 14.56 -7.48
N PHE A 27 10.84 15.19 -7.98
CA PHE A 27 9.48 14.73 -7.72
C PHE A 27 9.24 13.33 -8.25
N PHE A 28 9.70 13.01 -9.46
CA PHE A 28 9.56 11.67 -10.02
C PHE A 28 10.19 10.59 -9.11
N VAL A 29 11.41 10.83 -8.62
CA VAL A 29 12.07 9.92 -7.69
C VAL A 29 11.28 9.79 -6.38
N ILE A 30 10.82 10.91 -5.81
CA ILE A 30 9.99 10.90 -4.59
C ILE A 30 8.71 10.09 -4.80
N PHE A 31 8.01 10.28 -5.91
CA PHE A 31 6.79 9.53 -6.24
C PHE A 31 7.09 8.03 -6.41
N LEU A 32 8.19 7.67 -7.06
CA LEU A 32 8.60 6.29 -7.22
C LEU A 32 8.87 5.62 -5.86
N SER A 33 9.64 6.30 -4.99
CA SER A 33 9.92 5.83 -3.63
C SER A 33 8.65 5.71 -2.79
N PHE A 34 7.75 6.69 -2.90
CA PHE A 34 6.48 6.67 -2.19
C PHE A 34 5.57 5.54 -2.69
N GLN A 35 5.53 5.27 -4.00
CA GLN A 35 4.79 4.15 -4.58
C GLN A 35 5.34 2.80 -4.07
N ALA A 36 6.66 2.64 -4.00
CA ALA A 36 7.29 1.44 -3.44
C ALA A 36 6.96 1.26 -1.95
N TYR A 37 6.99 2.34 -1.17
CA TYR A 37 6.62 2.34 0.25
C TYR A 37 5.16 1.92 0.48
N ILE A 38 4.21 2.50 -0.26
CA ILE A 38 2.79 2.12 -0.18
C ILE A 38 2.57 0.67 -0.61
N SER A 39 3.33 0.20 -1.61
CA SER A 39 3.28 -1.19 -2.06
C SER A 39 3.66 -2.15 -0.93
N PHE A 40 4.81 -1.93 -0.31
CA PHE A 40 5.32 -2.77 0.77
C PHE A 40 4.39 -2.75 1.99
N THR A 41 3.97 -1.56 2.43
CA THR A 41 3.08 -1.42 3.60
C THR A 41 1.74 -2.10 3.38
N THR A 42 1.18 -2.08 2.17
CA THR A 42 -0.07 -2.81 1.86
C THR A 42 0.11 -4.31 2.02
N VAL A 43 1.20 -4.89 1.50
CA VAL A 43 1.49 -6.32 1.63
C VAL A 43 1.61 -6.73 3.10
N SER A 44 2.42 -6.01 3.88
CA SER A 44 2.61 -6.31 5.31
C SER A 44 1.30 -6.17 6.11
N ARG A 45 0.46 -5.18 5.78
CA ARG A 45 -0.82 -4.98 6.47
C ARG A 45 -1.83 -6.07 6.13
N VAL A 46 -1.95 -6.47 4.86
CA VAL A 46 -2.84 -7.56 4.44
C VAL A 46 -2.48 -8.87 5.13
N GLU A 47 -1.18 -9.18 5.22
CA GLU A 47 -0.71 -10.37 5.95
C GLU A 47 -1.04 -10.30 7.44
N ASN A 48 -0.78 -9.16 8.08
CA ASN A 48 -1.10 -8.98 9.49
C ASN A 48 -2.60 -9.11 9.77
N ILE A 49 -3.47 -8.54 8.92
CA ILE A 49 -4.93 -8.66 9.03
C ILE A 49 -5.34 -10.14 8.94
N ALA A 50 -4.83 -10.88 7.94
CA ALA A 50 -5.16 -12.29 7.75
C ALA A 50 -4.72 -13.14 8.95
N ARG A 51 -3.51 -12.90 9.47
CA ARG A 51 -2.96 -13.63 10.62
C ARG A 51 -3.73 -13.32 11.91
N THR A 52 -4.05 -12.06 12.17
CA THR A 52 -4.83 -11.69 13.36
C THR A 52 -6.25 -12.24 13.29
N GLY A 53 -6.92 -12.14 12.13
CA GLY A 53 -8.25 -12.71 11.94
C GLY A 53 -8.28 -14.23 12.16
N ALA A 54 -7.34 -14.96 11.58
CA ALA A 54 -7.24 -16.41 11.73
C ALA A 54 -7.00 -16.82 13.20
N ARG A 55 -6.14 -16.08 13.91
CA ARG A 55 -5.79 -16.36 15.32
C ARG A 55 -6.97 -16.13 16.26
N GLU A 56 -7.69 -15.03 16.12
CA GLU A 56 -8.85 -14.75 16.98
C GLU A 56 -9.99 -15.74 16.72
N ALA A 57 -10.20 -16.10 15.45
CA ALA A 57 -11.19 -17.09 15.06
C ALA A 57 -10.86 -18.49 15.58
N SER A 58 -9.58 -18.90 15.54
CA SER A 58 -9.16 -20.20 16.08
C SER A 58 -9.28 -20.25 17.61
N GLN A 59 -8.90 -19.18 18.32
CA GLN A 59 -9.03 -19.09 19.78
C GLN A 59 -10.47 -19.18 20.28
N ARG A 60 -11.44 -18.81 19.44
CA ARG A 60 -12.86 -18.81 19.77
C ARG A 60 -13.61 -20.01 19.19
N TYR A 61 -12.94 -20.90 18.46
CA TYR A 61 -13.53 -22.02 17.74
C TYR A 61 -14.70 -21.62 16.81
N ASP A 62 -14.71 -20.38 16.33
CA ASP A 62 -15.76 -19.87 15.44
C ASP A 62 -15.15 -19.27 14.17
N PRO A 63 -15.25 -19.97 13.03
CA PRO A 63 -14.74 -19.50 11.74
C PRO A 63 -15.39 -18.20 11.25
N ARG A 64 -16.60 -17.86 11.70
CA ARG A 64 -17.34 -16.66 11.27
C ARG A 64 -16.71 -15.39 11.82
N LEU A 65 -16.05 -15.48 12.98
CA LEU A 65 -15.43 -14.34 13.64
C LEU A 65 -14.19 -13.81 12.89
N CYS A 66 -13.62 -14.59 11.97
CA CYS A 66 -12.45 -14.18 11.18
C CYS A 66 -12.70 -12.85 10.45
N VAL A 67 -13.88 -12.72 9.84
CA VAL A 67 -14.27 -11.55 9.06
C VAL A 67 -14.43 -10.32 9.95
N GLU A 68 -15.00 -10.49 11.15
CA GLU A 68 -15.22 -9.41 12.10
C GLU A 68 -13.90 -8.86 12.65
N TYR A 69 -13.04 -9.75 13.17
CA TYR A 69 -11.75 -9.33 13.72
C TYR A 69 -10.82 -8.75 12.65
N ALA A 70 -10.77 -9.35 11.47
CA ALA A 70 -10.01 -8.83 10.34
C ALA A 70 -10.50 -7.42 9.91
N ARG A 71 -11.81 -7.15 9.97
CA ARG A 71 -12.35 -5.81 9.69
C ARG A 71 -11.97 -4.80 10.76
N ASN A 72 -11.92 -5.19 12.03
CA ASN A 72 -11.62 -4.32 13.17
C ASN A 72 -10.14 -3.87 13.21
N VAL A 73 -9.21 -4.74 12.79
CA VAL A 73 -7.77 -4.41 12.73
C VAL A 73 -7.34 -3.75 11.41
N ARG A 74 -8.28 -3.55 10.48
CA ARG A 74 -8.01 -2.94 9.19
C ARG A 74 -7.67 -1.45 9.37
N PRO A 75 -6.61 -0.95 8.71
CA PRO A 75 -6.34 0.48 8.70
C PRO A 75 -7.39 1.24 7.86
N ALA A 76 -7.75 2.45 8.29
CA ALA A 76 -8.80 3.27 7.67
C ALA A 76 -8.51 3.69 6.21
N TRP A 77 -7.24 3.71 5.79
CA TRP A 77 -6.86 4.06 4.42
C TRP A 77 -7.06 2.91 3.40
N LEU A 78 -7.28 1.68 3.87
CA LEU A 78 -7.50 0.51 3.03
C LEU A 78 -9.00 0.33 2.76
N ASN A 79 -9.47 0.95 1.67
CA ASN A 79 -10.91 1.02 1.34
C ASN A 79 -11.39 -0.08 0.38
N ASP A 80 -10.56 -0.49 -0.57
CA ASP A 80 -10.89 -1.55 -1.54
C ASP A 80 -10.25 -2.88 -1.09
N TYR A 81 -11.06 -3.69 -0.41
CA TYR A 81 -10.66 -4.97 0.14
C TYR A 81 -11.81 -5.98 0.16
N ARG A 82 -11.45 -7.26 0.18
CA ARG A 82 -12.35 -8.40 0.35
C ARG A 82 -11.77 -9.30 1.43
N ILE A 83 -12.59 -9.62 2.43
CA ILE A 83 -12.22 -10.54 3.51
C ILE A 83 -13.19 -11.71 3.46
N GLU A 84 -12.63 -12.92 3.46
CA GLU A 84 -13.37 -14.17 3.53
C GLU A 84 -12.81 -15.01 4.67
N GLY A 85 -13.68 -15.68 5.41
CA GLY A 85 -13.27 -16.61 6.46
C GLY A 85 -14.23 -17.78 6.52
N GLY A 86 -13.73 -18.95 6.92
CA GLY A 86 -14.54 -20.15 6.99
C GLY A 86 -13.82 -21.31 7.65
N ALA A 87 -14.58 -22.37 7.92
CA ALA A 87 -14.04 -23.64 8.39
C ALA A 87 -13.29 -24.32 7.24
N THR A 88 -12.21 -25.00 7.58
CA THR A 88 -11.47 -25.91 6.71
C THR A 88 -10.89 -27.03 7.57
N THR A 89 -10.19 -27.97 6.97
CA THR A 89 -9.42 -28.99 7.69
C THR A 89 -7.96 -28.90 7.30
N VAL A 90 -7.05 -29.10 8.26
CA VAL A 90 -5.61 -29.24 8.01
C VAL A 90 -5.13 -30.49 8.71
N ASP A 91 -4.49 -31.40 7.97
CA ASP A 91 -3.94 -32.66 8.50
C ASP A 91 -4.95 -33.54 9.28
N GLY A 92 -6.23 -33.44 8.91
CA GLY A 92 -7.33 -34.20 9.53
C GLY A 92 -7.93 -33.54 10.77
N GLU A 93 -7.43 -32.39 11.18
CA GLU A 93 -7.97 -31.58 12.27
C GLU A 93 -8.82 -30.42 11.74
N ASP A 94 -9.83 -30.02 12.52
CA ASP A 94 -10.62 -28.84 12.20
C ASP A 94 -9.72 -27.60 12.22
N ALA A 95 -9.92 -26.70 11.27
CA ALA A 95 -9.11 -25.52 11.08
C ALA A 95 -9.98 -24.35 10.60
N VAL A 96 -9.44 -23.14 10.73
CA VAL A 96 -10.05 -21.92 10.22
C VAL A 96 -9.11 -21.31 9.20
N TYR A 97 -9.66 -20.88 8.06
CA TYR A 97 -8.94 -20.04 7.12
C TYR A 97 -9.46 -18.62 7.15
N CYS A 98 -8.53 -17.66 7.01
CA CYS A 98 -8.82 -16.26 6.72
C CYS A 98 -8.11 -15.86 5.43
N ARG A 99 -8.88 -15.40 4.44
CA ARG A 99 -8.38 -14.83 3.20
C ARG A 99 -8.66 -13.34 3.19
N VAL A 100 -7.61 -12.56 2.96
CA VAL A 100 -7.68 -11.11 2.82
C VAL A 100 -7.12 -10.75 1.45
N GLU A 101 -7.95 -10.08 0.66
CA GLU A 101 -7.58 -9.47 -0.60
C GLU A 101 -7.68 -7.96 -0.45
N ALA A 102 -6.69 -7.20 -0.91
CA ALA A 102 -6.80 -5.75 -0.95
C ALA A 102 -6.10 -5.19 -2.19
N LYS A 103 -6.71 -4.15 -2.78
CA LYS A 103 -6.09 -3.46 -3.91
C LYS A 103 -5.04 -2.48 -3.43
N LEU A 104 -3.97 -2.42 -4.19
CA LEU A 104 -2.90 -1.47 -3.97
C LEU A 104 -3.39 -0.05 -4.31
N PRO A 105 -3.20 0.94 -3.43
CA PRO A 105 -3.46 2.31 -3.80
C PRO A 105 -2.42 2.76 -4.84
N VAL A 106 -2.85 2.96 -6.08
CA VAL A 106 -1.99 3.50 -7.14
C VAL A 106 -2.09 5.03 -7.14
N LEU A 107 -0.95 5.72 -7.07
CA LEU A 107 -0.91 7.17 -7.14
C LEU A 107 -1.20 7.69 -8.55
N PHE A 108 -0.75 6.95 -9.56
CA PHE A 108 -0.95 7.26 -10.97
C PHE A 108 -2.21 6.59 -11.51
N LYS A 109 -3.36 7.27 -11.42
CA LYS A 109 -4.63 6.78 -11.99
C LYS A 109 -4.63 6.58 -13.52
N GLY A 110 -3.63 7.12 -14.22
CA GLY A 110 -3.45 6.97 -15.68
C GLY A 110 -2.64 5.74 -16.10
N VAL A 111 -2.10 4.97 -15.17
CA VAL A 111 -1.40 3.70 -15.45
C VAL A 111 -2.25 2.56 -14.90
N PRO A 112 -2.64 1.56 -15.72
CA PRO A 112 -3.50 0.45 -15.30
C PRO A 112 -2.71 -0.55 -14.43
N LEU A 113 -2.31 -0.14 -13.24
CA LEU A 113 -1.64 -0.98 -12.25
C LEU A 113 -2.68 -1.54 -11.26
N ASP A 114 -3.61 -2.36 -11.75
CA ASP A 114 -4.60 -3.04 -10.89
C ASP A 114 -3.95 -4.21 -10.14
N TYR A 115 -3.10 -3.90 -9.17
CA TYR A 115 -2.45 -4.91 -8.35
C TYR A 115 -3.29 -5.24 -7.12
N THR A 116 -3.72 -6.49 -7.02
CA THR A 116 -4.45 -7.01 -5.85
C THR A 116 -3.55 -7.92 -5.05
N VAL A 117 -3.30 -7.57 -3.80
CA VAL A 117 -2.57 -8.43 -2.86
C VAL A 117 -3.56 -9.42 -2.27
N LYS A 118 -3.26 -10.72 -2.38
CA LYS A 118 -4.07 -11.79 -1.80
C LYS A 118 -3.23 -12.58 -0.80
N ARG A 119 -3.71 -12.71 0.44
CA ARG A 119 -3.09 -13.55 1.47
C ARG A 119 -4.14 -14.43 2.11
N THR A 120 -3.82 -15.72 2.23
CA THR A 120 -4.64 -16.69 2.96
C THR A 120 -3.80 -17.24 4.10
N VAL A 121 -4.36 -17.27 5.30
CA VAL A 121 -3.77 -17.88 6.49
C VAL A 121 -4.73 -18.95 6.98
N THR A 122 -4.20 -20.13 7.24
CA THR A 122 -4.97 -21.24 7.83
C THR A 122 -4.36 -21.58 9.18
N MET A 123 -5.20 -21.77 10.20
CA MET A 123 -4.81 -22.17 11.54
C MET A 123 -5.65 -23.35 12.02
N PRO A 124 -5.05 -24.40 12.62
CA PRO A 124 -5.81 -25.46 13.26
C PRO A 124 -6.60 -24.93 14.47
N LEU A 125 -7.73 -25.56 14.73
CA LEU A 125 -8.50 -25.43 15.97
C LEU A 125 -7.82 -26.35 16.99
N GLY A 126 -6.95 -25.79 17.82
CA GLY A 126 -6.30 -26.51 18.92
C GLY A 126 -7.14 -26.53 20.18
#